data_AF-A0AAN7E4Q1-F1
#
_entry.id   AF-A0AAN7E4Q1-F1
#
_cell.length_a   1.000
_cell.length_b   1.000
_cell.length_c   1.000
_cell.angle_alpha   90.00
_cell.angle_beta   90.00
_cell.angle_gamma   90.00
#
_symmetry.space_group_name_H-M   'P 1'
#
loop_
_entity.id
_entity.type
_entity.pdbx_description
1 polymer ?
#
loop_
_entity_poly.entity_id
_entity_poly.type
_entity_poly.pdbx_seq_one_letter_code
_entity_poly.pdbx_strand_id
1 'polypeptide(L)'
;MTLWRLRSFLKTTFWSSGGLCSFLFYIISLAIIEVESRHCPIPDPGKECGSASKIWHGRCASGNNCYRKCRNLEAAEYGRCVGYIHSKCFCYMYISNA
;
A
#
# COMPACT_ATOMS: atom_id res chain seq x y z
N MET A 1 4.62 -16.14 -12.90
CA MET A 1 3.74 -17.30 -13.15
C MET A 1 2.72 -17.29 -12.01
N THR A 2 1.48 -16.83 -12.14
CA THR A 2 0.36 -17.51 -12.81
C THR A 2 -0.80 -16.52 -13.04
N LEU A 3 -0.72 -15.71 -14.10
CA LEU A 3 -1.79 -14.79 -14.54
C LEU A 3 -2.98 -15.49 -15.22
N TRP A 4 -2.95 -16.82 -15.35
CA TRP A 4 -3.91 -17.59 -16.15
C TRP A 4 -5.00 -18.30 -15.34
N ARG A 5 -4.94 -18.30 -13.99
CA ARG A 5 -5.94 -19.01 -13.16
C ARG A 5 -7.10 -18.16 -12.63
N LEU A 6 -7.02 -16.83 -12.74
CA LEU A 6 -8.09 -15.93 -12.26
C LEU A 6 -9.20 -15.66 -13.28
N ARG A 7 -9.04 -16.09 -14.53
CA ARG A 7 -10.10 -15.98 -15.55
C ARG A 7 -11.26 -16.95 -15.34
N SER A 8 -11.11 -17.95 -14.45
CA SER A 8 -12.13 -18.96 -14.17
C SER A 8 -13.09 -18.61 -13.04
N PHE A 9 -12.83 -17.57 -12.25
CA PHE A 9 -13.74 -17.14 -11.17
C PHE A 9 -14.85 -16.18 -11.64
N LEU A 10 -14.76 -15.68 -12.87
CA LEU A 10 -15.75 -14.80 -13.50
C LEU A 10 -17.07 -15.49 -13.90
N LYS A 11 -17.26 -16.78 -13.54
CA LYS A 11 -18.36 -17.60 -14.08
C LYS A 11 -19.37 -18.14 -13.06
N THR A 12 -19.29 -17.79 -11.77
CA THR A 12 -20.12 -18.46 -10.73
C THR A 12 -21.15 -17.61 -10.00
N THR A 13 -21.49 -16.40 -10.44
CA THR A 13 -22.60 -15.65 -9.82
C THR A 13 -23.60 -15.13 -10.85
N PHE A 14 -24.05 -16.04 -11.72
CA PHE A 14 -25.36 -15.95 -12.36
C PHE A 14 -26.31 -16.86 -11.57
N TRP A 15 -26.88 -16.37 -10.47
CA TRP A 15 -28.28 -16.61 -10.11
C TRP A 15 -28.67 -15.94 -8.78
N SER A 16 -29.69 -15.10 -8.89
CA SER A 16 -30.80 -14.91 -7.96
C SER A 16 -30.55 -14.27 -6.58
N SER A 17 -31.46 -13.35 -6.28
CA SER A 17 -31.82 -12.74 -4.98
C SER A 17 -30.89 -11.67 -4.37
N GLY A 18 -31.37 -10.42 -4.46
CA GLY A 18 -31.04 -9.34 -3.53
C GLY A 18 -29.96 -8.39 -4.02
N GLY A 19 -30.37 -7.24 -4.58
CA GLY A 19 -29.46 -6.17 -5.00
C GLY A 19 -28.47 -5.75 -3.91
N LEU A 20 -28.84 -5.90 -2.63
CA LEU A 20 -27.95 -5.66 -1.48
C LEU A 20 -26.70 -6.55 -1.45
N CYS A 21 -26.80 -7.85 -1.78
CA CYS A 21 -25.64 -8.73 -1.82
C CYS A 21 -24.68 -8.34 -2.93
N SER A 22 -25.20 -8.01 -4.12
CA SER A 22 -24.37 -7.57 -5.25
C SER A 22 -23.60 -6.28 -4.96
N PHE A 23 -24.22 -5.32 -4.25
CA PHE A 23 -23.52 -4.10 -3.82
C PHE A 23 -22.44 -4.39 -2.78
N LEU A 24 -22.70 -5.26 -1.81
CA LEU A 24 -21.71 -5.63 -0.79
C LEU A 24 -20.47 -6.30 -1.41
N PHE A 25 -20.67 -7.23 -2.35
CA PHE A 25 -19.55 -7.85 -3.07
C PHE A 25 -18.75 -6.82 -3.88
N TYR A 26 -19.40 -5.83 -4.48
CA TYR A 26 -18.73 -4.76 -5.22
C TYR A 26 -17.89 -3.86 -4.29
N ILE A 27 -18.44 -3.45 -3.15
CA ILE A 27 -17.72 -2.64 -2.14
C ILE A 27 -16.53 -3.42 -1.55
N ILE A 28 -16.71 -4.71 -1.25
CA ILE A 28 -15.62 -5.58 -0.79
C ILE A 28 -14.53 -5.72 -1.86
N SER A 29 -14.91 -5.87 -3.13
CA SER A 29 -13.97 -5.97 -4.24
C SER A 29 -13.16 -4.68 -4.42
N LEU A 30 -13.78 -3.50 -4.29
CA LEU A 30 -13.08 -2.21 -4.33
C LEU A 30 -12.09 -2.07 -3.17
N ALA A 31 -12.46 -2.50 -1.96
CA ALA A 31 -11.58 -2.46 -0.79
C ALA A 31 -10.34 -3.36 -0.94
N ILE A 32 -10.46 -4.50 -1.63
CA ILE A 32 -9.33 -5.41 -1.89
C ILE A 32 -8.33 -4.78 -2.88
N ILE A 33 -8.79 -4.05 -3.90
CA ILE A 33 -7.91 -3.42 -4.90
C ILE A 33 -7.04 -2.32 -4.27
N GLU A 34 -7.56 -1.58 -3.30
CA GLU A 34 -6.82 -0.48 -2.67
C GLU A 34 -5.66 -0.96 -1.78
N VAL A 35 -5.80 -2.15 -1.18
CA VAL A 35 -4.76 -2.81 -0.36
C VAL A 35 -3.53 -3.22 -1.18
N GLU A 36 -3.69 -3.67 -2.43
CA GLU A 36 -2.58 -4.19 -3.25
C GLU A 36 -1.72 -3.08 -3.88
N SER A 37 -2.20 -1.84 -3.89
CA SER A 37 -1.49 -0.69 -4.48
C SER A 37 -0.23 -0.24 -3.73
N ARG A 38 0.09 -0.85 -2.58
CA ARG A 38 1.36 -0.63 -1.85
C ARG A 38 2.53 -1.44 -2.39
N HIS A 39 2.52 -1.78 -3.67
CA HIS A 39 3.64 -2.44 -4.31
C HIS A 39 4.72 -1.43 -4.68
N CYS A 40 5.78 -1.42 -3.88
CA CYS A 40 7.08 -0.99 -4.35
C CYS A 40 7.43 -1.76 -5.62
N PRO A 41 7.71 -1.09 -6.76
CA PRO A 41 8.26 -1.78 -7.93
C PRO A 41 9.57 -2.40 -7.49
N ILE A 42 9.67 -3.74 -7.56
CA ILE A 42 10.75 -4.58 -7.04
C ILE A 42 12.09 -3.85 -7.20
N PRO A 43 12.66 -3.26 -6.14
CA PRO A 43 13.97 -2.64 -6.27
C PRO A 43 15.04 -3.71 -6.49
N ASP A 44 16.12 -3.32 -7.16
CA ASP A 44 17.33 -4.15 -7.28
C ASP A 44 17.71 -4.74 -5.91
N PRO A 45 18.21 -5.98 -5.83
CA PRO A 45 18.65 -6.56 -4.57
C PRO A 45 19.64 -5.62 -3.88
N GLY A 46 19.26 -5.11 -2.70
CA GLY A 46 20.04 -4.14 -1.91
C GLY A 46 19.53 -2.69 -1.94
N LYS A 47 18.51 -2.35 -2.75
CA LYS A 47 17.86 -1.03 -2.69
C LYS A 47 16.63 -1.05 -1.78
N GLU A 48 16.63 -0.15 -0.82
CA GLU A 48 15.46 0.15 0.02
C GLU A 48 14.37 0.82 -0.84
N CYS A 49 13.13 0.34 -0.75
CA CYS A 49 12.02 1.05 -1.38
C CYS A 49 11.55 2.17 -0.46
N GLY A 50 11.98 3.39 -0.76
CA GLY A 50 11.54 4.60 -0.07
C GLY A 50 10.54 5.40 -0.89
N SER A 51 9.43 5.82 -0.27
CA SER A 51 8.52 6.81 -0.84
C SER A 51 8.31 7.97 0.13
N ALA A 52 8.03 9.17 -0.40
CA ALA A 52 7.68 10.30 0.45
C ALA A 52 6.32 10.03 1.10
N SER A 53 6.20 10.33 2.39
CA SER A 53 4.96 10.16 3.14
C SER A 53 3.82 10.95 2.50
N LYS A 54 2.70 10.29 2.20
CA LYS A 54 1.52 10.94 1.57
C LYS A 54 0.75 11.85 2.53
N ILE A 55 0.87 11.59 3.82
CA ILE A 55 0.13 12.23 4.92
C ILE A 55 0.99 13.21 5.72
N TRP A 56 2.30 13.24 5.47
CA TRP A 56 3.20 14.17 6.14
C TRP A 56 3.22 15.50 5.41
N HIS A 57 2.84 16.56 6.12
CA HIS A 57 2.86 17.92 5.60
C HIS A 57 3.85 18.77 6.39
N GLY A 58 4.61 19.60 5.68
CA GLY A 58 5.59 20.50 6.28
C GLY A 58 6.96 19.86 6.54
N ARG A 59 7.80 20.60 7.29
CA ARG A 59 9.19 20.24 7.54
C ARG A 59 9.30 19.09 8.53
N CYS A 60 10.11 18.10 8.20
CA CYS A 60 10.40 16.97 9.06
C CYS A 60 11.39 17.39 10.16
N ALA A 61 10.85 17.77 11.32
CA ALA A 61 11.62 18.22 12.49
C ALA A 61 12.01 17.08 13.44
N SER A 62 11.31 15.93 13.37
CA SER A 62 11.56 14.78 14.24
C SER A 62 11.47 13.47 13.44
N GLY A 63 12.60 12.76 13.39
CA GLY A 63 12.68 11.43 12.77
C GLY A 63 11.77 10.42 13.47
N ASN A 64 11.63 10.50 14.79
CA ASN A 64 10.75 9.61 15.55
C ASN A 64 9.27 9.78 15.19
N ASN A 65 8.83 11.03 14.98
CA ASN A 65 7.46 11.29 14.55
C ASN A 65 7.22 10.76 13.13
N CYS A 66 8.19 10.96 12.23
CA CYS A 66 8.15 10.39 10.88
C CYS A 66 8.07 8.84 10.93
N TYR A 67 8.94 8.19 11.71
CA TYR A 67 8.92 6.74 11.92
C TYR A 67 7.56 6.23 12.39
N ARG A 68 7.01 6.82 13.45
CA ARG A 68 5.70 6.42 13.99
C ARG A 68 4.57 6.62 12.99
N LYS A 69 4.60 7.71 12.23
CA LYS A 69 3.60 8.02 11.20
C LYS A 69 3.66 6.99 10.07
N CYS A 70 4.86 6.72 9.57
CA CYS A 70 5.11 5.71 8.53
C CYS A 70 4.64 4.31 8.96
N ARG A 71 4.98 3.88 10.18
CA ARG A 71 4.57 2.58 10.74
C ARG A 71 3.06 2.47 10.95
N ASN A 72 2.45 3.49 11.57
CA ASN A 72 1.06 3.38 12.03
C ASN A 72 0.02 3.70 10.96
N LEU A 73 0.35 4.59 10.02
CA LEU A 73 -0.61 5.12 9.05
C LEU A 73 -0.31 4.69 7.62
N GLU A 74 0.96 4.48 7.27
CA GLU A 74 1.37 4.09 5.91
C GLU A 74 1.80 2.63 5.80
N ALA A 75 1.73 1.87 6.89
CA ALA A 75 2.12 0.45 6.97
C ALA A 75 3.54 0.18 6.45
N ALA A 76 4.43 1.18 6.60
CA ALA A 76 5.84 1.04 6.27
C ALA A 76 6.62 0.45 7.46
N GLU A 77 7.81 -0.06 7.20
CA GLU A 77 8.60 -0.72 8.25
C GLU A 77 9.39 0.29 9.08
N TYR A 78 9.90 1.34 8.43
CA TYR A 78 10.52 2.49 9.09
C TYR A 78 10.31 3.77 8.29
N GLY A 79 10.66 4.91 8.90
CA GLY A 79 10.64 6.21 8.25
C GLY A 79 11.73 7.12 8.80
N ARG A 80 12.24 8.02 7.96
CA ARG A 80 13.25 9.01 8.34
C ARG A 80 13.06 10.35 7.63
N CYS A 81 13.59 11.40 8.25
CA CYS A 81 13.65 12.71 7.62
C CYS A 81 14.82 12.75 6.61
N VAL A 82 14.54 13.18 5.38
CA VAL A 82 15.54 13.33 4.32
C VAL A 82 15.57 14.79 3.86
N GLY A 83 16.78 15.36 3.76
CA GLY A 83 17.02 16.74 3.35
C GLY A 83 17.39 17.66 4.51
N TYR A 84 18.15 18.72 4.22
CA TYR A 84 18.63 19.68 5.23
C TYR A 84 17.66 20.84 5.42
N ILE A 85 17.45 21.66 4.39
CA ILE A 85 16.62 22.88 4.45
C ILE A 85 15.13 22.55 4.32
N HIS A 86 14.77 21.67 3.38
CA HIS A 86 13.40 21.19 3.17
C HIS A 86 13.31 19.71 3.52
N SER A 87 13.52 19.38 4.80
CA SER A 87 13.45 18.00 5.25
C SER A 87 12.03 17.45 5.06
N LYS A 88 11.90 16.35 4.33
CA LYS A 88 10.64 15.63 4.12
C LYS A 88 10.70 14.26 4.80
N CYS A 89 9.56 13.76 5.25
CA CYS A 89 9.45 12.42 5.78
C CYS A 89 9.38 11.40 4.64
N PHE A 90 10.30 10.45 4.64
CA PHE A 90 10.30 9.30 3.73
C PHE A 90 10.02 8.02 4.52
N CYS A 91 9.11 7.21 4.00
CA CYS A 91 8.73 5.91 4.52
C CYS A 91 9.35 4.82 3.67
N TYR A 92 9.93 3.81 4.31
CA TYR A 92 10.66 2.73 3.65
C TYR A 92 10.06 1.38 3.99
N MET A 93 9.98 0.52 2.98
CA MET A 93 9.50 -0.86 3.08
C MET A 93 10.60 -1.82 2.64
N TYR A 94 10.73 -2.95 3.33
CA TYR A 94 11.57 -4.04 2.88
C TYR A 94 10.79 -4.90 1.89
N ILE A 95 11.47 -5.41 0.86
CA ILE A 95 10.91 -6.45 0.01
C ILE A 95 10.90 -7.75 0.82
N SER A 96 9.76 -8.19 1.29
CA SER A 96 9.55 -9.59 1.65
C SER A 96 9.22 -10.36 0.37
N ASN A 97 10.21 -11.02 -0.23
CA ASN A 97 9.96 -12.00 -1.29
C ASN A 97 9.22 -13.19 -0.66
N ALA A 98 7.90 -13.21 -0.79
CA ALA A 98 7.04 -14.35 -0.48
C ALA A 98 6.66 -15.07 -1.78
#